data_AF-A0A2H4UEB6-F1
#
_entry.id   AF-A0A2H4UEB6-F1
#
_cell.length_a   1.000
_cell.length_b   1.000
_cell.length_c   1.000
_cell.angle_alpha   90.00
_cell.angle_beta   90.00
_cell.angle_gamma   90.00
#
_symmetry.space_group_name_H-M   'P 1'
#
loop_
_entity.id
_entity.type
_entity.pdbx_description
1 polymer ?
#
loop_
_entity_poly.entity_id
_entity_poly.type
_entity_poly.pdbx_seq_one_letter_code
_entity_poly.pdbx_strand_id
1 'polypeptide(L)'
;MENVLRELAGLTDIVFEIIGNWVWISGDTKTHKDTLKALKCRWASKKQQWFYRPEEHKSRRSFGEMSIDEIREKFGSFGKRKSSGRKNLQAA
;
A
#
# COMPACT_ATOMS: atom_id res chain seq x y z
N MET A 1 7.83 -8.29 -3.33
CA MET A 1 7.30 -6.92 -3.12
C MET A 1 7.20 -6.13 -4.43
N GLU A 2 8.17 -6.27 -5.34
CA GLU A 2 8.24 -5.51 -6.59
C GLU A 2 6.98 -5.60 -7.47
N ASN A 3 6.39 -6.79 -7.65
CA ASN A 3 5.13 -6.93 -8.41
C ASN A 3 3.99 -6.07 -7.86
N VAL A 4 3.83 -5.98 -6.55
CA VAL A 4 2.76 -5.18 -5.94
C VAL A 4 2.95 -3.71 -6.22
N LEU A 5 4.19 -3.20 -6.15
CA LEU A 5 4.49 -1.81 -6.47
C LEU A 5 4.20 -1.49 -7.94
N ARG A 6 4.53 -2.41 -8.87
CA ARG A 6 4.25 -2.24 -10.30
C ARG A 6 2.75 -2.19 -10.57
N GLU A 7 1.99 -3.06 -9.93
CA GLU A 7 0.54 -3.09 -10.05
C GLU A 7 -0.09 -1.83 -9.46
N LEU A 8 0.29 -1.44 -8.24
CA LEU A 8 -0.15 -0.20 -7.60
C LEU A 8 0.18 1.04 -8.43
N ALA A 9 1.37 1.10 -9.04
CA ALA A 9 1.77 2.20 -9.91
C ALA A 9 0.89 2.29 -11.17
N GLY A 10 0.37 1.16 -11.66
CA GLY A 10 -0.53 1.10 -12.81
C GLY A 10 -1.96 1.54 -12.51
N LEU A 11 -2.37 1.51 -11.25
CA LEU A 11 -3.71 1.93 -10.84
C LEU A 11 -3.80 3.46 -10.75
N THR A 12 -4.97 4.03 -11.01
CA THR A 12 -5.19 5.48 -10.99
C THR A 12 -5.74 5.93 -9.65
N ASP A 13 -5.36 7.13 -9.20
CA ASP A 13 -5.83 7.77 -7.96
C ASP A 13 -5.59 7.00 -6.67
N ILE A 14 -4.54 6.19 -6.66
CA ILE A 14 -4.09 5.49 -5.46
C ILE A 14 -2.84 6.17 -4.91
N VAL A 15 -2.70 6.18 -3.59
CA VAL A 15 -1.52 6.69 -2.89
C VAL A 15 -0.96 5.56 -2.06
N PHE A 16 0.26 5.13 -2.36
CA PHE A 16 0.97 4.12 -1.58
C PHE A 16 2.21 4.68 -0.90
N GLU A 17 2.52 4.17 0.28
CA GLU A 17 3.62 4.59 1.14
C GLU A 17 4.36 3.36 1.63
N ILE A 18 5.68 3.37 1.57
CA ILE A 18 6.49 2.27 2.10
C ILE A 18 6.89 2.67 3.51
N ILE A 19 6.55 1.86 4.51
CA ILE A 19 6.94 2.07 5.91
C ILE A 19 7.69 0.81 6.37
N GLY A 20 8.98 0.95 6.63
CA GLY A 20 9.88 -0.20 6.82
C GLY A 20 9.79 -1.18 5.64
N ASN A 21 9.31 -2.40 5.91
CA ASN A 21 9.14 -3.45 4.91
C ASN A 21 7.69 -3.70 4.49
N TRP A 22 6.80 -2.74 4.77
CA TRP A 22 5.36 -2.82 4.48
C TRP A 22 4.94 -1.73 3.50
N VAL A 23 4.00 -2.05 2.60
CA VAL A 23 3.44 -1.09 1.65
C VAL A 23 2.04 -0.74 2.10
N TRP A 24 1.83 0.48 2.57
CA TRP A 24 0.53 1.05 2.91
C TRP A 24 -0.08 1.69 1.69
N ILE A 25 -1.39 1.55 1.51
CA ILE A 25 -2.10 1.97 0.30
C ILE A 25 -3.39 2.67 0.74
N SER A 26 -3.63 3.84 0.17
CA SER A 26 -4.67 4.80 0.52
C SER A 26 -5.15 5.55 -0.73
N GLY A 27 -6.09 6.48 -0.61
CA GLY A 27 -6.73 7.11 -1.77
C GLY A 27 -7.90 6.27 -2.28
N ASP A 28 -8.09 6.20 -3.60
CA ASP A 28 -9.26 5.55 -4.23
C ASP A 28 -9.13 4.02 -4.32
N THR A 29 -8.88 3.38 -3.18
CA THR A 29 -8.72 1.92 -3.08
C THR A 29 -10.04 1.16 -3.11
N LYS A 30 -11.19 1.85 -3.06
CA LYS A 30 -12.52 1.23 -3.11
C LYS A 30 -12.81 0.63 -4.48
N THR A 31 -12.50 1.37 -5.55
CA THR A 31 -12.67 0.94 -6.94
C THR A 31 -11.76 -0.24 -7.28
N HIS A 32 -10.54 -0.24 -6.74
CA HIS A 32 -9.53 -1.25 -7.00
C HIS A 32 -9.45 -2.35 -5.92
N LYS A 33 -10.49 -2.47 -5.09
CA LYS A 33 -10.54 -3.42 -3.96
C LYS A 33 -10.29 -4.86 -4.38
N ASP A 34 -10.81 -5.27 -5.53
CA ASP A 34 -10.65 -6.64 -6.03
C ASP A 34 -9.20 -6.93 -6.43
N THR A 35 -8.57 -6.00 -7.16
CA THR A 35 -7.14 -6.04 -7.48
C THR A 35 -6.28 -6.09 -6.22
N LEU A 36 -6.59 -5.27 -5.21
CA LEU A 36 -5.86 -5.26 -3.95
C LEU A 36 -5.98 -6.61 -3.22
N LYS A 37 -7.16 -7.23 -3.21
CA LYS A 37 -7.33 -8.59 -2.69
C LYS A 37 -6.51 -9.61 -3.48
N ALA A 38 -6.50 -9.53 -4.80
CA ALA A 38 -5.71 -10.42 -5.67
C ALA A 38 -4.20 -10.29 -5.38
N LEU A 39 -3.72 -9.08 -5.07
CA LEU A 39 -2.34 -8.78 -4.69
C LEU A 39 -1.97 -9.25 -3.26
N LYS A 40 -2.86 -9.97 -2.57
CA LYS A 40 -2.74 -10.34 -1.15
C LYS A 40 -2.62 -9.12 -0.21
N CYS A 41 -3.07 -7.93 -0.64
CA CYS A 41 -3.18 -6.80 0.26
C CYS A 41 -4.29 -7.06 1.29
N ARG A 42 -4.14 -6.50 2.49
CA ARG A 42 -5.11 -6.61 3.57
C ARG A 42 -5.67 -5.25 3.93
N TRP A 43 -6.96 -5.23 4.27
CA TRP A 43 -7.62 -4.02 4.73
C TRP A 43 -7.44 -3.83 6.24
N ALA A 44 -6.92 -2.68 6.65
CA ALA A 44 -6.86 -2.26 8.04
C ALA A 44 -8.05 -1.36 8.36
N SER A 45 -9.16 -1.94 8.84
CA SER A 45 -10.41 -1.20 9.12
C SER A 45 -10.21 0.00 10.05
N LYS A 46 -9.43 -0.14 11.12
CA LYS A 46 -9.12 0.96 12.06
C LYS A 46 -8.40 2.16 11.40
N LYS A 47 -7.58 1.91 10.37
CA LYS A 47 -6.79 2.92 9.66
C LYS A 47 -7.43 3.35 8.35
N GLN A 48 -8.49 2.64 7.93
CA GLN A 48 -9.16 2.79 6.65
C GLN A 48 -8.20 2.79 5.45
N GLN A 49 -7.18 1.94 5.54
CA GLN A 49 -6.10 1.82 4.55
C GLN A 49 -5.81 0.36 4.27
N TRP A 50 -5.36 0.10 3.05
CA TRP A 50 -4.82 -1.20 2.68
C TRP A 50 -3.35 -1.28 3.07
N PHE A 51 -2.86 -2.48 3.32
CA PHE A 51 -1.45 -2.72 3.48
C PHE A 51 -1.07 -4.07 2.86
N TYR A 52 0.09 -4.11 2.24
CA TYR A 52 0.72 -5.32 1.77
C TYR A 52 1.89 -5.66 2.67
N ARG A 53 1.94 -6.94 3.07
CA ARG A 53 3.07 -7.52 3.81
C ARG A 53 3.50 -8.82 3.14
N PRO A 54 4.81 -9.02 2.88
CA PRO A 54 5.31 -10.32 2.43
C PRO A 54 5.18 -11.38 3.54
N GLU A 55 4.94 -12.64 3.16
CA GLU A 55 4.73 -13.74 4.12
C GLU A 55 5.99 -14.07 4.94
N GLU A 56 7.18 -13.89 4.37
CA GLU A 56 8.46 -14.05 5.07
C GLU A 56 8.66 -13.04 6.20
N HIS A 57 8.05 -11.86 6.10
CA HIS A 57 8.05 -10.84 7.16
C HIS A 57 6.72 -10.85 7.92
N LYS A 58 6.19 -12.05 8.21
CA LYS A 58 5.08 -12.22 9.14
C LYS A 58 5.49 -11.68 10.50
N SER A 59 5.09 -10.45 10.82
CA SER A 59 5.11 -9.98 12.20
C SER A 59 4.22 -10.92 13.02
N ARG A 60 4.85 -11.74 13.87
CA ARG A 60 4.20 -12.63 14.85
C ARG A 60 3.28 -11.86 15.80
N ARG A 61 3.54 -10.57 15.97
CA ARG A 61 2.70 -9.62 16.70
C ARG A 61 1.95 -8.76 15.69
N SER A 62 0.63 -8.89 15.67
CA SER A 62 -0.23 -7.83 15.15
C SER A 62 0.12 -6.56 15.93
N PHE A 63 0.47 -5.48 15.23
CA PHE A 63 0.56 -4.13 15.80
C PHE A 63 -0.87 -3.66 16.14
N GLY A 64 -1.54 -4.40 17.04
CA GLY A 64 -2.99 -4.44 17.23
C GLY A 64 -3.62 -3.09 17.59
N GLU A 65 -2.78 -2.15 18.04
CA GLU A 65 -3.19 -0.81 18.44
C GLU A 65 -2.28 0.31 17.92
N MET A 66 -1.14 0.01 17.30
CA MET A 66 -0.25 1.08 16.83
C MET A 66 -0.88 1.84 15.66
N SER A 67 -0.93 3.16 15.77
CA SER A 67 -1.36 4.05 14.70
C SER A 67 -0.39 4.01 13.52
N ILE A 68 -0.83 4.44 12.33
CA ILE A 68 0.07 4.53 11.16
C ILE A 68 1.31 5.39 11.48
N ASP A 69 1.12 6.42 12.30
CA ASP A 69 2.16 7.36 12.69
C ASP A 69 3.23 6.73 13.58
N GLU A 70 2.82 5.96 14.60
CA GLU A 70 3.75 5.19 15.44
C GLU A 70 4.57 4.18 14.62
N ILE A 71 3.97 3.59 13.58
CA ILE A 71 4.68 2.67 12.68
C ILE A 71 5.71 3.45 11.85
N ARG A 72 5.41 4.68 11.40
CA ARG A 72 6.38 5.56 10.71
C ARG A 72 7.52 5.94 11.62
N GLU A 73 7.25 6.27 12.87
CA GLU A 73 8.28 6.64 13.84
C GLU A 73 9.20 5.45 14.17
N LYS A 74 8.61 4.25 14.32
CA LYS A 74 9.34 3.04 14.70
C LYS A 74 10.19 2.43 13.58
N PHE A 75 9.70 2.46 12.34
CA PHE A 75 10.35 1.78 11.21
C PHE A 75 10.92 2.73 10.15
N GLY A 76 10.56 4.02 10.21
CA GLY A 76 10.84 4.98 9.15
C GLY A 76 9.84 4.88 7.99
N SER A 77 9.41 6.03 7.48
CA SER A 77 8.65 6.15 6.24
C SER A 77 9.59 6.44 5.07
N PHE A 78 9.44 5.71 3.98
CA PHE A 78 10.08 5.97 2.69
C PHE A 78 9.30 6.97 1.82
N GLY A 79 8.29 7.62 2.39
CA GLY A 79 7.50 8.67 1.73
C GLY A 79 6.32 8.13 0.92
N LYS A 80 5.33 9.01 0.72
CA LYS A 80 4.10 8.72 -0.03
C LYS A 80 4.34 8.93 -1.52
N ARG A 81 3.96 7.94 -2.33
CA ARG A 81 3.91 8.07 -3.79
C ARG A 81 2.46 7.96 -4.25
N LYS A 82 2.03 8.92 -5.06
CA LYS A 82 0.77 8.83 -5.79
C LYS A 82 1.00 8.02 -7.06
N SER A 83 0.18 7.00 -7.29
CA SER A 83 0.14 6.30 -8.55
C SER A 83 -0.42 7.26 -9.60
N SER A 84 0.30 7.40 -10.71
CA SER A 84 -0.13 8.32 -11.78
C SER A 84 -1.18 7.70 -12.70
N GLY A 85 -1.59 6.44 -12.42
CA GLY A 85 -2.16 5.54 -13.42
C GLY A 85 -1.16 5.31 -14.55
N ARG A 86 -1.39 4.27 -15.36
CA ARG A 86 -0.81 4.29 -16.71
C ARG A 86 -1.47 5.46 -17.44
N LYS A 87 -0.86 6.66 -17.41
CA LYS A 87 -1.09 7.64 -18.47
C LYS A 87 -0.61 6.94 -19.73
N ASN A 88 -1.56 6.48 -20.55
CA ASN A 88 -1.28 6.28 -21.96
C ASN A 88 -0.72 7.61 -22.46
N LEU A 89 0.60 7.71 -22.54
CA LEU A 89 1.25 8.66 -23.43
C LEU A 89 0.96 8.17 -24.83
N GLN A 90 -0.24 8.50 -25.29
CA GLN A 90 -0.60 8.47 -26.70
C GLN A 90 -0.45 9.92 -27.16
N ALA A 91 0.75 10.23 -27.68
CA ALA A 91 1.09 11.43 -28.45
C ALA A 91 2.52 11.19 -28.95
N ALA A 92 2.84 11.21 -30.24
CA ALA A 92 2.09 11.42 -31.47
C ALA A 92 2.85 10.71 -32.61
#